data_AF-D6TWJ1-F1
#
_entry.id   AF-D6TWJ1-F1
#
_cell.length_a   1.000
_cell.length_b   1.000
_cell.length_c   1.000
_cell.angle_alpha   90.00
_cell.angle_beta   90.00
_cell.angle_gamma   90.00
#
_symmetry.space_group_name_H-M   'P 1'
#
loop_
_entity.id
_entity.type
_entity.pdbx_description
1 polymer ?
#
loop_
_entity_poly.entity_id
_entity_poly.type
_entity_poly.pdbx_seq_one_letter_code
_entity_poly.pdbx_strand_id
1 'polypeptide(L)'
;MEHTRDLILEGLIRTMANGAVTWSIPDVARESGVSVPTIYRYFRTKQELVEGLGAYVVRKAGFTDLLPPHSPQELIAMVRQMYLRAADMSEAMKMASLSELAQEIRKESIPLRLKMIETALAPVLPFFAEHERIYLVRMVLLLSSSALIRALDQYLGLTGAEAADTISWAFWALTRAGSADASTSSKEDSERDQQNPEQ
;
A
#
# COMPACT_ATOMS: atom_id res chain seq x y z
N MET A 1 4.99 -17.10 -24.35
CA MET A 1 4.03 -16.01 -24.66
C MET A 1 3.96 -14.95 -23.57
N GLU A 2 4.15 -15.31 -22.30
CA GLU A 2 4.19 -14.38 -21.16
C GLU A 2 5.29 -13.32 -21.29
N HIS A 3 6.46 -13.67 -21.83
CA HIS A 3 7.56 -12.72 -22.02
C HIS A 3 7.20 -11.49 -22.89
N THR A 4 6.46 -11.68 -23.99
CA THR A 4 6.03 -10.54 -24.84
C THR A 4 4.96 -9.68 -24.15
N ARG A 5 4.07 -10.30 -23.36
CA ARG A 5 3.09 -9.56 -22.56
C ARG A 5 3.79 -8.66 -21.54
N ASP A 6 4.83 -9.17 -20.89
CA ASP A 6 5.61 -8.43 -19.91
C ASP A 6 6.44 -7.31 -20.55
N LEU A 7 7.03 -7.54 -21.73
CA LEU A 7 7.71 -6.48 -22.49
C LEU A 7 6.79 -5.30 -22.84
N ILE A 8 5.53 -5.57 -23.20
CA ILE A 8 4.53 -4.53 -23.48
C ILE A 8 4.23 -3.72 -22.21
N LEU A 9 4.05 -4.38 -21.07
CA LEU A 9 3.77 -3.73 -19.79
C LEU A 9 4.95 -2.92 -19.27
N GLU A 10 6.18 -3.41 -19.47
CA GLU A 10 7.41 -2.65 -19.22
C GLU A 10 7.53 -1.43 -20.13
N GLY A 11 7.15 -1.56 -21.40
CA GLY A 11 7.06 -0.43 -22.33
C GLY A 11 6.07 0.62 -21.83
N LEU A 12 4.89 0.20 -21.37
CA LEU A 12 3.90 1.11 -20.77
C LEU A 12 4.46 1.84 -19.54
N ILE A 13 5.14 1.13 -18.64
CA ILE A 13 5.80 1.72 -17.46
C ILE A 13 6.79 2.80 -17.90
N ARG A 14 7.64 2.53 -18.90
CA ARG A 14 8.58 3.51 -19.44
C ARG A 14 7.88 4.71 -20.07
N THR A 15 6.82 4.47 -20.87
CA THR A 15 6.00 5.55 -21.44
C THR A 15 5.42 6.45 -20.35
N MET A 16 4.92 5.87 -19.25
CA MET A 16 4.35 6.61 -18.12
C MET A 16 5.43 7.34 -17.30
N ALA A 17 6.60 6.74 -17.11
CA ALA A 17 7.71 7.34 -16.39
C ALA A 17 8.26 8.60 -17.08
N ASN A 18 8.14 8.68 -18.41
CA ASN A 18 8.55 9.85 -19.20
C ASN A 18 7.61 11.07 -19.03
N GLY A 19 6.60 11.01 -18.16
CA GLY A 19 5.78 12.16 -17.79
C GLY A 19 4.76 12.58 -18.85
N ALA A 20 4.49 11.72 -19.84
CA ALA A 20 3.46 11.99 -20.83
C ALA A 20 2.07 11.97 -20.16
N VAL A 21 1.49 13.15 -19.95
CA VAL A 21 0.11 13.34 -19.45
C VAL A 21 -0.90 12.56 -20.31
N THR A 22 -0.60 12.44 -21.61
CA THR A 22 -1.34 11.62 -22.55
C THR A 22 -0.40 10.59 -23.21
N TRP A 23 -0.73 9.31 -23.09
CA TRP A 23 0.00 8.22 -23.76
C TRP A 23 -0.88 7.51 -24.79
N SER A 24 -0.25 6.97 -25.84
CA SER A 24 -0.91 6.25 -26.91
C SER A 24 -0.38 4.81 -27.08
N ILE A 25 -1.17 3.94 -27.71
CA ILE A 25 -0.71 2.57 -28.05
C ILE A 25 0.55 2.59 -28.96
N PRO A 26 0.67 3.51 -29.95
CA PRO A 26 1.92 3.70 -30.68
C PRO A 26 3.13 4.04 -29.79
N ASP A 27 2.97 4.85 -28.74
CA ASP A 27 4.07 5.16 -27.82
C ASP A 27 4.52 3.91 -27.06
N VAL A 28 3.55 3.13 -26.55
CA VAL A 28 3.85 1.87 -25.86
C VAL A 28 4.55 0.89 -26.81
N ALA A 29 4.12 0.79 -28.07
CA ALA A 29 4.74 -0.06 -29.09
C ALA A 29 6.21 0.32 -29.32
N ARG A 30 6.49 1.62 -29.46
CA ARG A 30 7.85 2.16 -29.58
C ARG A 30 8.69 1.83 -28.35
N GLU A 31 8.19 2.10 -27.15
CA GLU A 31 8.92 1.86 -25.89
C GLU A 31 9.13 0.38 -25.57
N SER A 32 8.23 -0.50 -26.01
CA SER A 32 8.34 -1.95 -25.81
C SER A 32 9.10 -2.68 -26.92
N GLY A 33 9.42 -1.99 -28.02
CA GLY A 33 10.08 -2.58 -29.19
C GLY A 33 9.22 -3.59 -29.96
N VAL A 34 7.88 -3.52 -29.84
CA VAL A 34 6.95 -4.37 -30.59
C VAL A 34 6.07 -3.54 -31.54
N SER A 35 5.36 -4.20 -32.46
CA SER A 35 4.42 -3.53 -33.37
C SER A 35 3.07 -3.26 -32.70
N VAL A 36 2.33 -2.24 -33.16
CA VAL A 36 0.96 -1.95 -32.71
C VAL A 36 0.02 -3.17 -32.86
N PRO A 37 0.02 -3.92 -33.98
CA PRO A 37 -0.76 -5.16 -34.07
C PRO A 37 -0.38 -6.21 -33.02
N THR A 38 0.90 -6.26 -32.61
CA THR A 38 1.34 -7.16 -31.53
C THR A 38 0.71 -6.75 -30.21
N ILE A 39 0.64 -5.45 -29.89
CA ILE A 39 -0.07 -4.99 -28.69
C ILE A 39 -1.54 -5.42 -28.73
N TYR A 40 -2.25 -5.14 -29.82
CA TYR A 40 -3.67 -5.49 -29.94
C TYR A 40 -3.94 -7.00 -29.90
N ARG A 41 -2.95 -7.83 -30.22
CA ARG A 41 -3.02 -9.30 -30.06
C ARG A 41 -3.02 -9.73 -28.59
N TYR A 42 -2.30 -9.02 -27.71
CA TYR A 42 -2.22 -9.32 -26.27
C TYR A 42 -3.21 -8.53 -25.43
N PHE A 43 -3.59 -7.35 -25.88
CA PHE A 43 -4.50 -6.43 -25.19
C PHE A 43 -5.42 -5.82 -26.25
N ARG A 44 -6.66 -6.33 -26.34
CA ARG A 44 -7.63 -5.93 -27.36
C ARG A 44 -8.02 -4.46 -27.24
N THR A 45 -7.90 -3.88 -26.05
CA THR A 45 -8.22 -2.49 -25.78
C THR A 45 -7.13 -1.80 -24.95
N LYS A 46 -7.11 -0.46 -25.00
CA LYS A 46 -6.27 0.36 -24.12
C LYS A 46 -6.59 0.08 -22.65
N GLN A 47 -7.85 -0.14 -22.33
CA GLN A 47 -8.32 -0.48 -20.99
C GLN A 47 -7.76 -1.83 -20.51
N GLU A 48 -7.80 -2.87 -21.34
CA GLU A 48 -7.25 -4.19 -21.01
C GLU A 48 -5.74 -4.13 -20.73
N LEU A 49 -5.02 -3.26 -21.45
CA LEU A 49 -3.60 -3.00 -21.20
C LEU A 49 -3.37 -2.35 -19.82
N VAL A 50 -4.21 -1.37 -19.44
CA VAL A 50 -4.18 -0.73 -18.12
C VAL A 50 -4.47 -1.74 -17.01
N GLU A 51 -5.51 -2.55 -17.15
CA GLU A 51 -5.87 -3.59 -16.18
C GLU A 51 -4.74 -4.62 -16.04
N GLY A 52 -4.10 -4.98 -17.16
CA GLY A 52 -2.93 -5.85 -17.18
C GLY A 52 -1.73 -5.31 -16.40
N LEU A 53 -1.58 -3.99 -16.31
CA LEU A 53 -0.50 -3.32 -15.58
C LEU A 53 -0.61 -3.55 -14.07
N GLY A 54 -1.80 -3.44 -13.49
CA GLY A 54 -2.01 -3.63 -12.06
C GLY A 54 -1.53 -5.01 -11.59
N ALA A 55 -1.97 -6.06 -12.28
CA ALA A 55 -1.55 -7.43 -11.98
C ALA A 55 -0.03 -7.64 -12.19
N TYR A 56 0.55 -7.02 -13.21
CA TYR A 56 1.99 -7.09 -13.47
C TYR A 56 2.82 -6.40 -12.38
N VAL A 57 2.40 -5.22 -11.91
CA VAL A 57 3.09 -4.49 -10.83
C VAL A 57 3.04 -5.29 -9.53
N VAL A 58 1.87 -5.83 -9.16
CA VAL A 58 1.73 -6.72 -8.00
C VAL A 58 2.67 -7.91 -8.11
N ARG A 59 2.72 -8.57 -9.28
CA ARG A 59 3.60 -9.72 -9.51
C ARG A 59 5.09 -9.36 -9.44
N LYS A 60 5.52 -8.27 -10.10
CA LYS A 60 6.92 -7.82 -10.10
C LYS A 60 7.39 -7.34 -8.74
N ALA A 61 6.50 -6.75 -7.95
CA ALA A 61 6.77 -6.41 -6.56
C ALA A 61 6.71 -7.64 -5.61
N GLY A 62 6.50 -8.84 -6.16
CA GLY A 62 6.39 -10.10 -5.42
C GLY A 62 5.15 -10.20 -4.55
N PHE A 63 4.18 -9.29 -4.69
CA PHE A 63 3.00 -9.21 -3.83
C PHE A 63 1.91 -10.21 -4.20
N THR A 64 2.09 -10.99 -5.28
CA THR A 64 1.13 -12.02 -5.72
C THR A 64 0.89 -13.11 -4.67
N ASP A 65 1.92 -13.46 -3.90
CA ASP A 65 1.85 -14.55 -2.91
C ASP A 65 1.59 -14.05 -1.48
N LEU A 66 1.36 -12.75 -1.31
CA LEU A 66 1.02 -12.20 0.00
C LEU A 66 -0.43 -12.56 0.32
N LEU A 67 -0.58 -13.46 1.29
CA LEU A 67 -1.88 -13.75 1.89
C LEU A 67 -2.42 -12.49 2.57
N PRO A 68 -3.74 -12.23 2.49
CA PRO A 68 -4.36 -11.15 3.26
C PRO A 68 -4.04 -11.31 4.75
N PRO A 69 -3.62 -10.24 5.45
CA PRO A 69 -3.32 -10.33 6.86
C PRO A 69 -4.60 -10.48 7.69
N HIS A 70 -4.55 -11.34 8.71
CA HIS A 70 -5.65 -11.61 9.63
C HIS A 70 -5.36 -11.12 11.05
N SER A 71 -4.20 -10.52 11.28
CA SER A 71 -3.80 -9.93 12.56
C SER A 71 -3.01 -8.63 12.37
N PRO A 72 -2.92 -7.77 13.40
CA PRO A 72 -2.10 -6.57 13.35
C PRO A 72 -0.63 -6.90 13.06
N GLN A 73 -0.11 -7.99 13.63
CA GLN A 73 1.28 -8.44 13.45
C GLN A 73 1.56 -8.87 12.01
N GLU A 74 0.63 -9.61 11.39
CA GLU A 74 0.74 -9.96 9.98
C GLU A 74 0.68 -8.74 9.08
N LEU A 75 -0.19 -7.77 9.39
CA LEU A 75 -0.27 -6.52 8.63
C LEU A 75 1.03 -5.71 8.76
N ILE A 76 1.62 -5.61 9.96
CA ILE A 76 2.94 -4.98 10.17
C ILE A 76 4.00 -5.67 9.32
N ALA A 77 4.07 -7.02 9.39
CA ALA A 77 5.05 -7.79 8.63
C ALA A 77 4.88 -7.59 7.12
N MET A 78 3.64 -7.58 6.64
CA MET A 78 3.30 -7.33 5.24
C MET A 78 3.77 -5.94 4.80
N VAL A 79 3.44 -4.89 5.56
CA VAL A 79 3.86 -3.52 5.24
C VAL A 79 5.39 -3.40 5.28
N ARG A 80 6.07 -4.00 6.27
CA ARG A 80 7.53 -4.04 6.33
C ARG A 80 8.14 -4.61 5.05
N GLN A 81 7.60 -5.71 4.54
CA GLN A 81 8.04 -6.30 3.28
C GLN A 81 7.77 -5.40 2.09
N MET A 82 6.68 -4.62 2.09
CA MET A 82 6.41 -3.64 1.04
C MET A 82 7.51 -2.58 0.95
N TYR A 83 7.98 -2.08 2.09
CA TYR A 83 9.06 -1.08 2.15
C TYR A 83 10.39 -1.63 1.64
N LEU A 84 10.76 -2.83 2.08
CA LEU A 84 11.99 -3.47 1.64
C LEU A 84 12.00 -3.69 0.12
N ARG A 85 10.91 -4.21 -0.44
CA ARG A 85 10.82 -4.47 -1.88
C ARG A 85 10.72 -3.20 -2.72
N ALA A 86 10.13 -2.14 -2.18
CA ALA A 86 10.08 -0.85 -2.87
C ALA A 86 11.47 -0.21 -3.02
N ALA A 87 12.40 -0.51 -2.11
CA ALA A 87 13.77 -0.03 -2.21
C ALA A 87 14.50 -0.60 -3.45
N ASP A 88 14.18 -1.85 -3.81
CA ASP A 88 14.76 -2.56 -4.95
C ASP A 88 14.05 -2.26 -6.29
N MET A 89 12.98 -1.46 -6.29
CA MET A 89 12.26 -1.10 -7.52
C MET A 89 13.11 -0.20 -8.42
N SER A 90 13.01 -0.41 -9.73
CA SER A 90 13.65 0.48 -10.71
C SER A 90 13.05 1.89 -10.67
N GLU A 91 13.86 2.90 -11.00
CA GLU A 91 13.39 4.29 -11.07
C GLU A 91 12.22 4.47 -12.05
N ALA A 92 12.21 3.76 -13.17
CA ALA A 92 11.07 3.78 -14.09
C ALA A 92 9.78 3.25 -13.44
N MET A 93 9.86 2.18 -12.63
CA MET A 93 8.71 1.66 -11.89
C MET A 93 8.26 2.64 -10.82
N LYS A 94 9.20 3.24 -10.07
CA LYS A 94 8.90 4.28 -9.08
C LYS A 94 8.20 5.48 -9.73
N MET A 95 8.68 5.94 -10.89
CA MET A 95 8.08 7.06 -11.63
C MET A 95 6.72 6.70 -12.22
N ALA A 96 6.55 5.52 -12.80
CA ALA A 96 5.24 5.06 -13.28
C ALA A 96 4.22 4.98 -12.13
N SER A 97 4.66 4.65 -10.91
CA SER A 97 3.82 4.70 -9.70
C SER A 97 3.36 6.11 -9.33
N LEU A 98 3.81 7.18 -9.99
CA LEU A 98 3.35 8.55 -9.75
C LEU A 98 2.39 9.06 -10.81
N SER A 99 2.27 8.35 -11.93
CA SER A 99 1.36 8.69 -13.02
C SER A 99 -0.09 8.80 -12.56
N GLU A 100 -0.87 9.60 -13.29
CA GLU A 100 -2.32 9.72 -13.10
C GLU A 100 -3.02 8.36 -13.16
N LEU A 101 -2.63 7.53 -14.12
CA LEU A 101 -3.16 6.17 -14.26
C LEU A 101 -2.92 5.32 -13.00
N ALA A 102 -1.73 5.37 -12.41
CA ALA A 102 -1.46 4.67 -11.16
C ALA A 102 -2.26 5.25 -9.99
N GLN A 103 -2.57 6.55 -10.00
CA GLN A 103 -3.48 7.15 -9.02
C GLN A 103 -4.92 6.66 -9.18
N GLU A 104 -5.42 6.53 -10.41
CA GLU A 104 -6.76 6.01 -10.71
C GLU A 104 -6.93 4.56 -10.23
N ILE A 105 -6.01 3.67 -10.62
CA ILE A 105 -6.00 2.27 -10.15
C ILE A 105 -5.97 2.20 -8.61
N ARG A 106 -5.17 3.07 -7.98
CA ARG A 106 -5.10 3.13 -6.52
C ARG A 106 -6.42 3.56 -5.89
N LYS A 107 -7.10 4.56 -6.45
CA LYS A 107 -8.42 5.03 -5.97
C LYS A 107 -9.45 3.90 -6.01
N GLU A 108 -9.50 3.14 -7.10
CA GLU A 108 -10.41 2.00 -7.24
C GLU A 108 -10.14 0.90 -6.21
N SER A 109 -8.88 0.70 -5.81
CA SER A 109 -8.53 -0.30 -4.78
C SER A 109 -8.78 0.13 -3.33
N ILE A 110 -9.08 1.41 -3.05
CA ILE A 110 -9.19 1.93 -1.68
C ILE A 110 -10.24 1.18 -0.84
N PRO A 111 -11.47 0.92 -1.31
CA PRO A 111 -12.48 0.23 -0.49
C PRO A 111 -12.03 -1.17 -0.07
N LEU A 112 -11.40 -1.92 -0.98
CA LEU A 112 -10.88 -3.25 -0.69
C LEU A 112 -9.73 -3.20 0.34
N ARG A 113 -8.82 -2.23 0.20
CA ARG A 113 -7.69 -2.05 1.14
C ARG A 113 -8.15 -1.65 2.53
N LEU A 114 -9.14 -0.75 2.63
CA LEU A 114 -9.75 -0.37 3.92
C LEU A 114 -10.35 -1.60 4.61
N LYS A 115 -11.13 -2.41 3.90
CA LYS A 115 -11.72 -3.63 4.45
C LYS A 115 -10.66 -4.65 4.92
N MET A 116 -9.59 -4.83 4.14
CA MET A 116 -8.47 -5.69 4.51
C MET A 116 -7.79 -5.21 5.80
N ILE A 117 -7.54 -3.90 5.90
CA ILE A 117 -6.94 -3.27 7.09
C ILE A 117 -7.86 -3.43 8.30
N GLU A 118 -9.16 -3.15 8.16
CA GLU A 118 -10.15 -3.32 9.23
C GLU A 118 -10.20 -4.76 9.72
N THR A 119 -10.15 -5.73 8.80
CA THR A 119 -10.14 -7.15 9.15
C THR A 119 -8.92 -7.52 9.97
N ALA A 120 -7.73 -7.08 9.55
CA ALA A 120 -6.48 -7.34 10.26
C ALA A 120 -6.43 -6.63 11.62
N LEU A 121 -7.04 -5.45 11.75
CA LEU A 121 -7.08 -4.68 12.99
C LEU A 121 -8.23 -5.08 13.92
N ALA A 122 -9.18 -5.91 13.47
CA ALA A 122 -10.34 -6.33 14.27
C ALA A 122 -10.01 -6.77 15.71
N PRO A 123 -8.90 -7.48 15.99
CA PRO A 123 -8.53 -7.84 17.36
C PRO A 123 -8.20 -6.66 18.29
N VAL A 124 -7.79 -5.50 17.74
CA VAL A 124 -7.39 -4.32 18.53
C VAL A 124 -8.41 -3.19 18.50
N LEU A 125 -9.29 -3.12 17.50
CA LEU A 125 -10.31 -2.07 17.39
C LEU A 125 -11.20 -1.90 18.64
N PRO A 126 -11.58 -2.96 19.39
CA PRO A 126 -12.37 -2.81 20.62
C PRO A 126 -11.71 -1.95 21.70
N PHE A 127 -10.38 -1.82 21.71
CA PHE A 127 -9.64 -0.99 22.68
C PHE A 127 -9.65 0.50 22.35
N PHE A 128 -10.27 0.90 21.24
CA PHE A 128 -10.33 2.29 20.79
C PHE A 128 -11.78 2.80 20.83
N ALA A 129 -11.94 4.10 21.09
CA ALA A 129 -13.21 4.78 20.90
C ALA A 129 -13.64 4.72 19.42
N GLU A 130 -14.94 4.77 19.16
CA GLU A 130 -15.49 4.57 17.81
C GLU A 130 -14.87 5.51 16.76
N HIS A 131 -14.67 6.78 17.11
CA HIS A 131 -14.06 7.77 16.21
C HIS A 131 -12.56 7.52 15.97
N GLU A 132 -11.84 6.97 16.95
CA GLU A 132 -10.40 6.67 16.85
C GLU A 132 -10.13 5.44 15.98
N ARG A 133 -11.05 4.47 15.93
CA ARG A 133 -10.96 3.31 15.02
C ARG A 133 -10.80 3.77 13.57
N ILE A 134 -11.56 4.78 13.17
CA ILE A 134 -11.49 5.37 11.82
C ILE A 134 -10.12 6.02 11.59
N TYR A 135 -9.58 6.72 12.59
CA TYR A 135 -8.25 7.35 12.49
C TYR A 135 -7.15 6.30 12.35
N LEU A 136 -7.20 5.24 13.16
CA LEU A 136 -6.25 4.14 13.09
C LEU A 136 -6.23 3.51 11.69
N VAL A 137 -7.40 3.12 11.16
CA VAL A 137 -7.52 2.51 9.83
C VAL A 137 -6.97 3.44 8.73
N ARG A 138 -7.31 4.73 8.77
CA ARG A 138 -6.82 5.73 7.78
C ARG A 138 -5.32 5.94 7.86
N MET A 139 -4.78 6.04 9.06
CA MET A 139 -3.33 6.17 9.27
C MET A 139 -2.60 4.95 8.76
N VAL A 140 -3.09 3.75 9.09
CA VAL A 140 -2.53 2.48 8.60
C VAL A 140 -2.55 2.40 7.07
N LEU A 141 -3.64 2.82 6.41
CA LEU A 141 -3.70 2.89 4.96
C LEU A 141 -2.60 3.81 4.40
N LEU A 142 -2.40 4.99 4.98
CA LEU A 142 -1.35 5.92 4.54
C LEU A 142 0.06 5.41 4.83
N LEU A 143 0.27 4.75 5.98
CA LEU A 143 1.55 4.12 6.33
C LEU A 143 1.95 3.03 5.33
N SER A 144 0.97 2.34 4.75
CA SER A 144 1.18 1.33 3.70
C SER A 144 1.28 1.90 2.28
N SER A 145 1.21 3.22 2.11
CA SER A 145 1.15 3.84 0.79
C SER A 145 2.53 4.01 0.13
N SER A 146 2.57 3.85 -1.19
CA SER A 146 3.76 4.17 -1.99
C SER A 146 4.18 5.65 -1.89
N ALA A 147 3.24 6.54 -1.55
CA ALA A 147 3.52 7.95 -1.34
C ALA A 147 4.37 8.15 -0.09
N LEU A 148 4.05 7.48 1.02
CA LEU A 148 4.85 7.57 2.24
C LEU A 148 6.20 6.89 2.09
N ILE A 149 6.26 5.72 1.43
CA ILE A 149 7.53 5.05 1.10
C ILE A 149 8.50 6.04 0.45
N ARG A 150 8.02 6.78 -0.56
CA ARG A 150 8.83 7.80 -1.23
C ARG A 150 9.14 9.00 -0.36
N ALA A 151 8.21 9.48 0.44
CA ALA A 151 8.44 10.64 1.28
C ALA A 151 9.54 10.37 2.32
N LEU A 152 9.62 9.15 2.86
CA LEU A 152 10.67 8.75 3.82
C LEU A 152 12.07 8.74 3.18
N ASP A 153 12.19 8.30 1.93
CA ASP A 153 13.43 8.42 1.16
C ASP A 153 13.72 9.88 0.77
N GLN A 154 12.78 10.55 0.10
CA GLN A 154 13.01 11.88 -0.50
C GLN A 154 13.17 13.02 0.51
N TYR A 155 12.46 12.96 1.64
CA TYR A 155 12.50 14.04 2.63
C TYR A 155 13.44 13.75 3.79
N LEU A 156 13.62 12.47 4.15
CA LEU A 156 14.40 12.07 5.31
C LEU A 156 15.67 11.29 4.96
N GLY A 157 15.86 10.90 3.69
CA GLY A 157 17.03 10.14 3.23
C GLY A 157 17.09 8.72 3.78
N LEU A 158 15.96 8.15 4.21
CA LEU A 158 15.95 6.82 4.83
C LEU A 158 16.16 5.73 3.78
N THR A 159 17.04 4.78 4.10
CA THR A 159 17.12 3.53 3.36
C THR A 159 15.82 2.74 3.47
N GLY A 160 15.58 1.80 2.54
CA GLY A 160 14.42 0.92 2.61
C GLY A 160 14.28 0.17 3.95
N ALA A 161 15.40 -0.24 4.55
CA ALA A 161 15.43 -0.90 5.85
C ALA A 161 15.05 0.05 7.00
N GLU A 162 15.65 1.24 7.05
CA GLU A 162 15.33 2.24 8.07
C GLU A 162 13.88 2.71 7.97
N ALA A 163 13.38 2.93 6.75
CA ALA A 163 11.99 3.25 6.50
C ALA A 163 11.07 2.13 6.97
N ALA A 164 11.39 0.86 6.65
CA ALA A 164 10.64 -0.32 7.07
C ALA A 164 10.59 -0.48 8.60
N ASP A 165 11.69 -0.25 9.30
CA ASP A 165 11.74 -0.33 10.76
C ASP A 165 10.98 0.85 11.40
N THR A 166 11.11 2.06 10.83
CA THR A 166 10.38 3.27 11.28
C THR A 166 8.87 3.07 11.20
N ILE A 167 8.37 2.58 10.07
CA ILE A 167 6.92 2.35 9.93
C ILE A 167 6.44 1.18 10.78
N SER A 168 7.27 0.16 11.02
CA SER A 168 6.89 -0.99 11.84
C SER A 168 6.70 -0.55 13.28
N TRP A 169 7.63 0.29 13.77
CA TRP A 169 7.51 0.94 15.07
C TRP A 169 6.26 1.82 15.17
N ALA A 170 6.01 2.68 14.18
CA ALA A 170 4.85 3.59 14.20
C ALA A 170 3.53 2.81 14.22
N PHE A 171 3.44 1.76 13.41
CA PHE A 171 2.27 0.88 13.35
C PHE A 171 2.03 0.19 14.68
N TRP A 172 3.07 -0.41 15.26
CA TRP A 172 2.98 -1.06 16.55
C TRP A 172 2.61 -0.09 17.67
N ALA A 173 3.17 1.12 17.67
CA ALA A 173 2.81 2.18 18.62
C ALA A 173 1.32 2.56 18.50
N LEU A 174 0.83 2.80 17.28
CA LEU A 174 -0.57 3.12 17.02
C LEU A 174 -1.51 2.00 17.49
N THR A 175 -1.18 0.73 17.22
CA THR A 175 -2.05 -0.39 17.64
C THR A 175 -2.12 -0.61 19.15
N ARG A 176 -1.14 -0.13 19.92
CA ARG A 176 -1.11 -0.26 21.39
C ARG A 176 -1.68 0.95 22.13
N ALA A 177 -1.84 2.09 21.47
CA ALA A 177 -2.35 3.31 22.12
C ALA A 177 -3.69 3.06 22.84
N GLY A 178 -4.65 2.37 22.20
CA GLY A 178 -5.93 2.05 22.82
C GLY A 178 -5.85 1.12 24.03
N SER A 179 -4.84 0.24 24.10
CA SER A 179 -4.64 -0.64 25.27
C SER A 179 -4.13 0.11 26.50
N ALA A 180 -3.40 1.22 26.33
CA ALA A 180 -2.91 2.04 27.43
C ALA A 180 -4.04 2.83 28.10
N ASP A 181 -4.98 3.35 27.31
CA ASP A 181 -6.13 4.12 27.82
C ASP A 181 -7.14 3.21 28.54
N ALA A 182 -7.40 2.01 28.01
CA ALA A 182 -8.25 1.02 28.68
C ALA A 182 -7.69 0.54 30.03
N SER A 183 -6.36 0.48 30.17
CA SER A 183 -5.70 0.10 31.43
C SER A 183 -5.72 1.24 32.45
N THR A 184 -5.82 2.48 32.00
CA THR A 184 -5.84 3.68 32.84
C THR A 184 -7.26 3.96 33.35
N SER A 185 -8.28 3.83 32.48
CA SER A 185 -9.69 3.93 32.88
C SER A 185 -10.10 2.83 33.88
N SER A 186 -9.66 1.58 33.67
CA SER A 186 -9.94 0.49 34.61
C SER A 186 -9.27 0.65 35.98
N LYS A 187 -8.15 1.39 36.08
CA LYS A 187 -7.52 1.72 37.36
C LYS A 187 -8.23 2.87 38.07
N GLU A 188 -8.62 3.90 37.34
CA GLU A 188 -9.36 5.04 37.90
C GLU A 188 -10.75 4.64 38.42
N ASP A 189 -11.45 3.74 37.73
CA ASP A 189 -12.75 3.20 38.20
C ASP A 189 -12.57 2.31 39.44
N SER A 190 -11.50 1.50 39.50
CA SER A 190 -11.22 0.65 40.68
C SER A 190 -10.78 1.46 41.91
N GLU A 191 -10.09 2.58 41.72
CA GLU A 191 -9.72 3.51 42.79
C GLU A 191 -10.91 4.35 43.28
N ARG A 192 -11.86 4.69 42.41
CA ARG A 192 -13.13 5.36 42.80
C ARG A 192 -14.04 4.45 43.62
N ASP A 193 -14.18 3.19 43.23
CA ASP A 193 -14.98 2.20 43.99
C ASP A 193 -14.36 1.89 45.36
N GLN A 194 -13.03 2.01 45.52
CA GLN A 194 -12.35 1.85 46.81
C GLN A 194 -12.44 3.10 47.71
N GLN A 195 -12.72 4.29 47.15
CA GLN A 195 -12.84 5.54 47.90
C GLN A 195 -14.25 5.87 48.38
N ASN A 196 -15.27 5.10 47.96
CA ASN A 196 -16.64 5.28 48.42
C ASN A 196 -17.26 3.97 48.94
N PRO A 197 -16.77 3.39 50.05
CA PRO A 197 -17.51 2.37 50.75
C PRO A 197 -18.73 3.05 51.40
N GLU A 198 -19.91 2.58 51.00
CA GLU A 198 -21.25 2.97 51.44
C GLU A 198 -21.31 3.66 52.82
N GLN A 199 -21.87 4.88 52.85
CA GLN A 199 -22.53 5.46 54.03
C GLN A 199 -24.04 5.28 53.91
#